data_AF-A0A317IQS9-F1
#
_entry.id   AF-A0A317IQS9-F1
#
_cell.length_a   1.000
_cell.length_b   1.000
_cell.length_c   1.000
_cell.angle_alpha   90.00
_cell.angle_beta   90.00
_cell.angle_gamma   90.00
#
_symmetry.space_group_name_H-M   'P 1'
#
loop_
_entity.id
_entity.type
_entity.pdbx_description
1 polymer ?
#
loop_
_entity_poly.entity_id
_entity_poly.type
_entity_poly.pdbx_seq_one_letter_code
_entity_poly.pdbx_strand_id
1 'polypeptide(L)'
;MDSFLRDAEQILETAVQAKDSGTPEYLISVSYRGTIDILAETAGWSLAGFAAERGSRAVYRVSHRSGGVRVEGWSAGRECVLSRRQPLPEWMRVPRAALYATLQPVELTGGSAKDLSPHVWNS
;
A
#
# COMPACT_ATOMS: atom_id res chain seq x y z
N MET A 1 16.31 -5.58 19.46
CA MET A 1 15.72 -4.93 18.27
C MET A 1 16.62 -3.82 17.79
N ASP A 2 16.71 -3.63 16.47
CA ASP A 2 17.52 -2.58 15.83
C ASP A 2 16.89 -1.20 16.09
N SER A 3 17.66 -0.23 16.60
CA SER A 3 17.10 1.10 16.94
C SER A 3 16.60 1.85 15.72
N PHE A 4 17.24 1.67 14.57
CA PHE A 4 16.83 2.32 13.31
C PHE A 4 15.47 1.82 12.82
N LEU A 5 15.17 0.52 12.93
CA LEU A 5 13.84 0.02 12.56
C LEU A 5 12.77 0.51 13.55
N ARG A 6 13.08 0.53 14.85
CA ARG A 6 12.17 1.00 15.89
C ARG A 6 11.82 2.48 15.70
N ASP A 7 12.81 3.30 15.37
CA ASP A 7 12.60 4.72 15.06
C ASP A 7 11.67 4.87 13.84
N ALA A 8 11.90 4.09 12.78
CA ALA A 8 11.05 4.10 11.59
C ALA A 8 9.59 3.70 11.90
N GLU A 9 9.38 2.70 12.77
CA GLU A 9 8.04 2.28 13.21
C GLU A 9 7.34 3.39 13.99
N GLN A 10 8.04 4.04 14.91
CA GLN A 10 7.50 5.14 15.71
C GLN A 10 7.15 6.36 14.85
N ILE A 11 8.00 6.67 13.85
CA ILE A 11 7.73 7.72 12.86
C ILE A 11 6.46 7.38 12.06
N LEU A 12 6.35 6.13 11.57
CA LEU A 12 5.17 5.69 10.81
C LEU A 12 3.90 5.80 11.64
N GLU A 13 3.93 5.36 12.90
CA GLU A 13 2.76 5.45 13.78
C GLU A 13 2.33 6.90 14.00
N THR A 14 3.29 7.78 14.27
CA THR A 14 3.05 9.21 14.46
C THR A 14 2.45 9.84 13.20
N ALA A 15 3.03 9.54 12.03
CA ALA A 15 2.56 10.06 10.74
C ALA A 15 1.18 9.54 10.36
N VAL A 16 0.80 8.32 10.80
CA VAL A 16 -0.56 7.78 10.61
C VAL A 16 -1.59 8.49 11.51
N GLN A 17 -1.21 8.86 12.73
CA GLN A 17 -2.09 9.56 13.66
C GLN A 17 -2.26 11.04 13.31
N ALA A 18 -1.28 11.64 12.62
CA ALA A 18 -1.38 13.00 12.11
C ALA A 18 -2.57 13.11 11.14
N LYS A 19 -3.58 13.92 11.50
CA LYS A 19 -4.80 14.12 10.71
C LYS A 19 -4.60 14.99 9.47
N ASP A 20 -3.41 15.56 9.28
CA ASP A 20 -3.10 16.39 8.13
C ASP A 20 -2.87 15.51 6.90
N SER A 21 -3.94 15.30 6.12
CA SER A 21 -3.89 14.66 4.81
C SER A 21 -3.20 15.51 3.73
N GLY A 22 -2.71 16.71 4.09
CA GLY A 22 -2.13 17.69 3.18
C GLY A 22 -0.66 18.01 3.44
N THR A 23 0.00 17.37 4.41
CA THR A 23 1.42 17.62 4.65
C THR A 23 2.24 17.08 3.47
N PRO A 24 3.09 17.91 2.84
CA PRO A 24 3.99 17.43 1.77
C PRO A 24 4.92 16.34 2.29
N GLU A 25 5.53 15.58 1.39
CA GLU A 25 6.60 14.64 1.74
C GLU A 25 7.70 15.38 2.52
N TYR A 26 8.19 14.78 3.61
CA TYR A 26 9.25 15.38 4.43
C TYR A 26 10.34 14.37 4.78
N LEU A 27 11.53 14.90 5.05
CA LEU A 27 12.70 14.15 5.50
C LEU A 27 12.95 14.44 6.98
N ILE A 28 13.22 13.39 7.75
CA ILE A 28 13.70 13.45 9.13
C ILE A 28 15.12 12.94 9.12
N SER A 29 16.08 13.76 9.55
CA SER A 29 17.46 13.32 9.76
C SER A 29 17.82 13.29 11.23
N VAL A 30 18.47 12.21 11.64
CA VAL A 30 18.98 12.00 12.99
C VAL A 30 20.50 12.00 12.93
N SER A 31 21.11 13.01 13.54
CA SER A 31 22.57 13.14 13.66
C SER A 31 23.14 12.16 14.69
N TYR A 32 24.46 11.90 14.63
CA TYR A 32 25.16 11.08 15.65
C TYR A 32 25.08 11.68 17.07
N ARG A 33 24.82 12.99 17.17
CA ARG A 33 24.64 13.70 18.45
C ARG A 33 23.20 13.65 18.97
N GLY A 34 22.29 12.99 18.25
CA GLY A 34 20.86 12.92 18.60
C GLY A 34 20.03 14.13 18.16
N THR A 35 20.62 15.07 17.42
CA THR A 35 19.87 16.17 16.80
C THR A 35 18.92 15.64 15.74
N ILE A 36 17.66 16.08 15.81
CA ILE A 36 16.61 15.74 14.86
C ILE A 36 16.32 16.99 14.03
N ASP A 37 16.47 16.88 12.73
CA ASP A 37 16.07 17.94 11.79
C ASP A 37 14.98 17.43 10.86
N ILE A 38 13.99 18.26 10.61
CA ILE A 38 12.86 17.97 9.71
C ILE A 38 12.93 18.93 8.53
N LEU A 39 12.90 18.40 7.31
CA LEU A 39 12.93 19.17 6.08
C LEU A 39 11.68 18.86 5.26
N ALA A 40 10.92 19.91 4.93
CA ALA A 40 9.69 19.81 4.15
C ALA A 40 9.93 19.70 2.63
N GLU A 41 11.15 20.00 2.16
CA GLU A 41 11.52 19.90 0.75
C GLU A 41 12.45 18.72 0.55
N THR A 42 11.94 17.69 -0.14
CA THR A 42 12.64 16.41 -0.37
C THR A 42 13.09 16.21 -1.81
N ALA A 43 12.69 17.12 -2.71
CA ALA A 43 12.92 17.00 -4.14
C ALA A 43 14.42 17.04 -4.46
N GLY A 44 14.88 16.03 -5.20
CA GLY A 44 16.25 15.95 -5.72
C GLY A 44 17.26 15.19 -4.86
N TRP A 45 16.94 14.88 -3.59
CA TRP A 45 17.87 14.17 -2.70
C TRP A 45 17.63 12.65 -2.70
N SER A 46 18.71 11.87 -2.78
CA SER A 46 18.68 10.46 -2.34
C SER A 46 18.89 10.41 -0.82
N LEU A 47 18.30 9.41 -0.14
CA LEU A 47 18.46 9.25 1.31
C LEU A 47 19.94 9.10 1.71
N ALA A 48 20.69 8.31 0.93
CA ALA A 48 22.12 8.12 1.13
C ALA A 48 22.91 9.42 0.88
N GLY A 49 22.57 10.19 -0.15
CA GLY A 49 23.23 11.46 -0.47
C GLY A 49 23.00 12.50 0.63
N PHE A 50 21.75 12.62 1.10
CA PHE A 50 21.41 13.50 2.21
C PHE A 50 22.13 13.10 3.51
N ALA A 51 22.21 11.80 3.80
CA ALA A 51 22.92 11.31 4.97
C ALA A 51 24.42 11.60 4.91
N ALA A 52 25.04 11.45 3.73
CA ALA A 52 26.45 11.75 3.51
C ALA A 52 26.76 13.25 3.65
N GLU A 53 25.90 14.11 3.09
CA GLU A 53 26.07 15.57 3.14
C GLU A 53 25.91 16.11 4.57
N ARG A 54 24.87 15.67 5.29
CA ARG A 54 24.53 16.15 6.63
C ARG A 54 25.25 15.41 7.75
N GLY A 55 26.06 14.39 7.43
CA GLY A 55 26.69 13.53 8.43
C GLY A 55 25.66 12.85 9.35
N SER A 56 24.49 12.50 8.80
CA SER A 56 23.40 11.92 9.57
C SER A 56 23.65 10.43 9.83
N ARG A 57 23.30 9.97 11.02
CA ARG A 57 23.34 8.54 11.40
C ARG A 57 22.20 7.79 10.71
N ALA A 58 21.03 8.41 10.64
CA ALA A 58 19.85 7.86 10.00
C ALA A 58 19.05 8.97 9.34
N VAL A 59 18.42 8.65 8.21
CA VAL A 59 17.54 9.56 7.48
C VAL A 59 16.27 8.80 7.14
N TYR A 60 15.12 9.43 7.34
CA TYR A 60 13.81 8.86 7.07
C TYR A 60 13.02 9.80 6.18
N ARG A 61 12.51 9.32 5.05
CA ARG A 61 11.56 10.02 4.20
C ARG A 61 10.17 9.54 4.53
N VAL A 62 9.28 10.47 4.84
CA VAL A 62 7.86 10.19 5.10
C VAL A 62 7.04 10.75 3.96
N SER A 63 6.32 9.86 3.28
CA SER A 63 5.43 10.18 2.18
C SER A 63 3.99 9.87 2.55
N HIS A 64 3.15 10.89 2.48
CA HIS A 64 1.70 10.76 2.60
C HIS A 64 1.12 10.60 1.19
N ARG A 65 0.50 9.46 0.91
CA ARG A 65 -0.22 9.21 -0.35
C ARG A 65 -1.69 8.98 -0.04
N SER A 66 -2.55 9.18 -1.05
CA SER A 66 -4.01 9.01 -0.93
C SER A 66 -4.46 7.62 -0.45
N GLY A 67 -3.57 6.62 -0.46
CA GLY A 67 -3.81 5.26 0.04
C GLY A 67 -3.13 4.92 1.37
N GLY A 68 -2.44 5.85 2.02
CA GLY A 68 -1.75 5.62 3.30
C GLY A 68 -0.39 6.30 3.44
N VAL A 69 0.34 5.93 4.48
CA VAL A 69 1.64 6.51 4.83
C VAL A 69 2.76 5.52 4.53
N ARG A 70 3.87 5.99 3.95
CA ARG A 70 5.08 5.21 3.72
C ARG A 70 6.30 5.95 4.26
N VAL A 71 7.10 5.23 5.04
CA VAL A 71 8.36 5.69 5.63
C VAL A 71 9.50 4.90 5.00
N GLU A 72 10.46 5.58 4.40
CA GLU A 72 11.68 4.99 3.85
C GLU A 72 12.86 5.46 4.70
N GLY A 73 13.60 4.53 5.30
CA GLY A 73 14.75 4.82 6.13
C GLY A 73 16.06 4.42 5.45
N TRP A 74 17.12 5.16 5.71
CA TRP A 74 18.50 4.81 5.38
C TRP A 74 19.41 5.01 6.59
N SER A 75 20.29 4.05 6.87
CA SER A 75 21.33 4.17 7.89
C SER A 75 22.53 3.28 7.59
N ALA A 76 23.70 3.90 7.41
CA ALA A 76 24.99 3.22 7.26
C ALA A 76 24.99 2.05 6.24
N GLY A 77 24.37 2.26 5.08
CA GLY A 77 24.27 1.25 4.01
C GLY A 77 23.12 0.27 4.15
N ARG A 78 22.25 0.44 5.15
CA ARG A 78 21.01 -0.31 5.31
C ARG A 78 19.83 0.56 4.92
N GLU A 79 18.81 -0.07 4.33
CA GLU A 79 17.56 0.59 3.97
C GLU A 79 16.39 -0.15 4.59
N CYS A 80 15.35 0.59 4.98
CA CYS A 80 14.08 0.02 5.39
C CYS A 80 12.93 0.76 4.72
N VAL A 81 11.84 0.05 4.47
CA VAL A 81 10.61 0.65 3.95
C VAL A 81 9.45 0.10 4.76
N LEU A 82 8.78 0.97 5.50
CA LEU A 82 7.57 0.65 6.25
C LEU A 82 6.40 1.38 5.60
N SER A 83 5.26 0.71 5.48
CA SER A 83 4.06 1.35 4.96
C SER A 83 2.82 0.88 5.70
N ARG A 84 1.87 1.80 5.87
CA ARG A 84 0.55 1.51 6.39
C ARG A 84 -0.48 2.02 5.40
N ARG A 85 -1.24 1.09 4.83
CA ARG A 85 -2.38 1.43 3.97
C ARG A 85 -3.54 1.87 4.84
N GLN A 86 -4.21 2.93 4.43
CA GLN A 86 -5.52 3.23 4.99
C GLN A 86 -6.52 2.20 4.48
N PRO A 87 -7.32 1.59 5.36
CA PRO A 87 -8.39 0.70 4.92
C PRO A 87 -9.35 1.51 4.05
N LEU A 88 -9.83 0.88 2.97
CA LEU A 88 -10.91 1.47 2.17
C LEU A 88 -12.09 1.80 3.10
N PRO A 89 -12.79 2.91 2.84
CA PRO A 89 -14.02 3.25 3.54
C PRO A 89 -14.96 2.04 3.54
N GLU A 90 -15.68 1.83 4.63
CA GLU A 90 -16.51 0.64 4.82
C GLU A 90 -17.51 0.44 3.66
N TRP A 91 -18.07 1.54 3.15
CA TRP A 91 -18.99 1.54 2.01
C TRP A 91 -18.35 1.14 0.65
N MET A 92 -17.02 1.15 0.54
CA MET A 92 -16.28 0.65 -0.63
C MET A 92 -15.79 -0.80 -0.45
N ARG A 93 -15.98 -1.43 0.72
CA ARG A 93 -15.58 -2.82 0.91
C ARG A 93 -16.57 -3.75 0.21
N VAL A 94 -16.21 -4.20 -0.99
CA VAL A 94 -16.92 -5.31 -1.65
C VAL A 94 -16.57 -6.60 -0.89
N PRO A 95 -17.55 -7.38 -0.40
CA PRO A 95 -17.27 -8.69 0.17
C PRO A 95 -16.56 -9.55 -0.89
N ARG A 96 -15.44 -10.22 -0.55
CA ARG A 96 -14.75 -11.11 -1.51
C ARG A 96 -15.68 -12.14 -2.15
N ALA A 97 -16.75 -12.55 -1.46
CA ALA A 97 -17.78 -13.43 -1.98
C ALA A 97 -18.53 -12.84 -3.21
N ALA A 98 -18.71 -11.52 -3.28
CA ALA A 98 -19.41 -10.86 -4.38
C ALA A 98 -18.57 -10.77 -5.66
N LEU A 99 -17.24 -10.85 -5.57
CA LEU A 99 -16.35 -10.81 -6.75
C LEU A 99 -16.43 -12.08 -7.61
N TYR A 100 -16.90 -13.20 -7.04
CA TYR A 100 -17.08 -14.46 -7.77
C TYR A 100 -18.54 -14.70 -8.20
N ALA A 101 -19.49 -13.87 -7.74
CA ALA A 101 -20.91 -14.07 -7.95
C ALA A 101 -21.43 -13.61 -9.33
N THR A 102 -20.62 -12.90 -10.10
CA THR A 102 -20.99 -12.40 -11.44
C THR A 102 -20.56 -13.33 -12.58
N LEU A 103 -19.83 -14.42 -12.30
CA LEU A 103 -19.63 -15.47 -13.29
C LEU A 103 -20.88 -16.33 -13.32
N GLN A 104 -21.92 -15.87 -14.03
CA GLN A 104 -23.02 -16.75 -14.39
C GLN A 104 -22.44 -17.94 -15.18
N PRO A 105 -22.75 -19.19 -14.81
CA PRO A 105 -22.45 -20.32 -15.67
C PRO A 105 -23.18 -20.07 -17.00
N VAL A 106 -22.49 -20.21 -18.12
CA VAL A 106 -23.15 -20.19 -19.43
C VAL A 106 -24.03 -21.44 -19.49
N GLU A 107 -25.34 -21.29 -19.33
CA GLU A 107 -26.28 -22.38 -19.57
C GLU A 107 -26.35 -22.60 -21.07
N LEU A 108 -25.69 -23.65 -21.56
CA LEU A 108 -25.90 -24.19 -22.89
C LEU A 108 -27.31 -24.78 -22.95
N THR A 109 -28.30 -23.93 -23.24
CA THR A 109 -29.64 -24.38 -23.64
C THR A 109 -29.56 -24.87 -25.08
N GLY A 110 -29.29 -26.17 -25.25
CA GLY A 110 -29.31 -26.85 -26.53
C GLY A 110 -29.80 -28.27 -26.39
N GLY A 111 -31.10 -28.50 -26.67
CA GLY A 111 -31.67 -29.85 -26.69
C GLY A 111 -33.20 -29.86 -26.66
N SER A 112 -33.84 -29.43 -27.75
CA SER A 112 -35.27 -29.60 -27.98
C SER A 112 -35.61 -31.09 -28.12
N ALA A 113 -36.09 -31.71 -27.04
CA ALA A 113 -36.53 -33.10 -26.99
C ALA A 113 -37.98 -33.25 -27.46
N LYS A 114 -38.29 -32.82 -28.70
CA LYS A 114 -39.56 -33.10 -29.38
C LYS A 114 -39.32 -33.49 -30.83
N ASP A 115 -38.75 -34.67 -31.01
CA ASP A 115 -38.95 -35.44 -32.23
C ASP A 115 -38.61 -36.90 -31.91
N LEU A 116 -39.46 -37.81 -32.41
CA LEU A 116 -39.42 -39.29 -32.33
C LEU A 116 -40.74 -39.85 -31.79
N SER A 117 -41.80 -39.75 -32.60
CA SER A 117 -42.90 -40.70 -32.61
C SER A 117 -42.95 -41.35 -33.99
N PRO A 118 -42.62 -42.64 -34.16
CA PRO A 118 -42.81 -43.31 -35.43
C PRO A 118 -44.30 -43.64 -35.63
N HIS A 119 -44.91 -43.10 -36.69
CA HIS A 119 -46.22 -43.54 -37.17
C HIS A 119 -46.07 -44.87 -37.91
N VAL A 120 -46.63 -45.95 -37.35
CA VAL A 120 -46.82 -47.23 -38.03
C VAL A 120 -48.19 -47.21 -38.70
N TRP A 121 -48.21 -47.26 -40.03
CA TRP A 121 -49.41 -47.51 -40.83
C TRP A 121 -49.50 -49.01 -41.13
N ASN A 122 -50.59 -49.66 -40.74
CA ASN A 122 -50.96 -50.97 -41.29
C ASN A 122 -52.34 -50.86 -41.95
N SER A 123 -52.42 -51.38 -43.18
CA SER A 123 -53.62 -51.53 -44.01
C SER A 123 -54.53 -52.66 -43.55
#